data_AF-W5NGI8-F1
#
_entry.id   AF-W5NGI8-F1
#
_cell.length_a   1.000
_cell.length_b   1.000
_cell.length_c   1.000
_cell.angle_alpha   90.00
_cell.angle_beta   90.00
_cell.angle_gamma   90.00
#
_symmetry.space_group_name_H-M   'P 1'
#
loop_
_entity.id
_entity.type
_entity.pdbx_description
1 polymer ?
#
loop_
_entity_poly.entity_id
_entity_poly.type
_entity_poly.pdbx_seq_one_letter_code
_entity_poly.pdbx_strand_id
1 'polypeptide(L)'
;NSVSPLITVKPVKGLIDEKFQIVVEHLNPGQTFTLHSLIHSEDDDFWEAFGHYVSDAKGTVKVSEDQCLGGSYAGFEPMGLLWSMKTVPGSRTGLRLRKKDVCTPVIVRISVYKGHISDGFKEESCLGCAVTERWYMAPGVHRVELRHSGVQGTLFLPPGPGPFPGILDMWGGGGGLVEYRAALLASHGYVSLAVEYLPRGDSTESSPDVLPGKSYFEAAFTLLKDHPQVASDQVALLGLSLGTSIALALAVYSTVVHPKCMVCISGSHVMSANVSIPNFFAEIYKKKHKILTDENNHMIWRNIILPIPTDPNEKLEVGKIKCPLLFIVGGDDQTWATAESAEDIEKMMEQAGNRNLLTVLSYPGAGHLIEPPYSPHIRNSKFLLSQTKTKVIMLWGGETKLHSYAQEDSWQKILKFLEHHLNHSSNIVDY
;
A
#
# COMPACT_ATOMS: atom_id res chain seq x y z
N ASN A 1 2.40 34.32 -34.50
CA ASN A 1 1.81 34.18 -33.15
C ASN A 1 1.78 32.72 -32.76
N SER A 2 2.77 32.23 -32.02
CA SER A 2 2.67 30.86 -31.47
C SER A 2 1.71 30.88 -30.30
N VAL A 3 0.65 30.11 -30.37
CA VAL A 3 -0.27 29.87 -29.25
C VAL A 3 0.52 29.11 -28.17
N SER A 4 0.38 29.51 -26.90
CA SER A 4 0.99 28.76 -25.80
C SER A 4 0.39 27.35 -25.71
N PRO A 5 1.19 26.31 -25.43
CA PRO A 5 0.68 24.95 -25.29
C PRO A 5 -0.44 24.87 -24.25
N LEU A 6 -1.52 24.18 -24.60
CA LEU A 6 -2.64 23.92 -23.69
C LEU A 6 -2.48 22.53 -23.08
N ILE A 7 -2.37 22.44 -21.76
CA ILE A 7 -2.39 21.18 -21.03
C ILE A 7 -3.74 20.95 -20.37
N THR A 8 -4.34 19.78 -20.63
CA THR A 8 -5.63 19.36 -20.08
C THR A 8 -5.44 18.08 -19.27
N VAL A 9 -6.02 18.04 -18.06
CA VAL A 9 -6.02 16.87 -17.18
C VAL A 9 -7.46 16.49 -16.84
N LYS A 10 -7.85 15.23 -17.06
CA LYS A 10 -9.23 14.75 -16.80
C LYS A 10 -9.24 13.36 -16.15
N PRO A 11 -10.02 13.15 -15.06
CA PRO A 11 -10.72 14.18 -14.30
C PRO A 11 -9.74 15.07 -13.51
N VAL A 12 -10.12 16.32 -13.24
CA VAL A 12 -9.31 17.25 -12.41
C VAL A 12 -9.29 16.82 -10.95
N LYS A 13 -10.37 16.22 -10.47
CA LYS A 13 -10.48 15.63 -9.13
C LYS A 13 -10.85 14.17 -9.28
N GLY A 14 -10.15 13.29 -8.60
CA GLY A 14 -10.44 11.86 -8.58
C GLY A 14 -9.72 11.20 -7.42
N LEU A 15 -10.02 9.94 -7.18
CA LEU A 15 -9.27 9.18 -6.19
C LEU A 15 -7.83 8.97 -6.66
N ILE A 16 -6.91 8.77 -5.73
CA ILE A 16 -5.51 8.53 -6.04
C ILE A 16 -5.33 7.23 -6.81
N ASP A 17 -6.17 6.22 -6.60
CA ASP A 17 -6.16 4.92 -7.27
C ASP A 17 -6.94 4.88 -8.60
N GLU A 18 -7.44 6.04 -9.05
CA GLU A 18 -8.06 6.21 -10.37
C GLU A 18 -7.07 6.81 -11.38
N LYS A 19 -7.13 6.32 -12.62
CA LYS A 19 -6.36 6.91 -13.74
C LYS A 19 -6.91 8.28 -14.11
N PHE A 20 -6.02 9.15 -14.58
CA PHE A 20 -6.40 10.38 -15.27
C PHE A 20 -5.68 10.48 -16.61
N GLN A 21 -6.25 11.24 -17.53
CA GLN A 21 -5.73 11.49 -18.86
C GLN A 21 -5.06 12.85 -18.89
N ILE A 22 -3.92 12.92 -19.58
CA ILE A 22 -3.21 14.16 -19.87
C ILE A 22 -3.14 14.31 -21.39
N VAL A 23 -3.58 15.47 -21.87
CA VAL A 23 -3.46 15.86 -23.27
C VAL A 23 -2.77 17.22 -23.34
N VAL A 24 -1.77 17.35 -24.20
CA VAL A 24 -1.10 18.61 -24.51
C VAL A 24 -1.36 18.95 -25.97
N GLU A 25 -1.92 20.13 -26.23
CA GLU A 25 -2.32 20.61 -27.54
C GLU A 25 -1.63 21.95 -27.85
N HIS A 26 -1.74 22.39 -29.11
CA HIS A 26 -1.18 23.65 -29.61
C HIS A 26 0.36 23.72 -29.55
N LEU A 27 1.03 22.57 -29.65
CA LEU A 27 2.48 22.49 -29.87
C LEU A 27 2.81 22.71 -31.35
N ASN A 28 4.05 23.04 -31.69
CA ASN A 28 4.49 22.97 -33.09
C ASN A 28 4.64 21.50 -33.51
N PRO A 29 4.29 21.10 -34.74
CA PRO A 29 4.50 19.71 -35.20
C PRO A 29 5.93 19.22 -34.98
N GLY A 30 6.10 18.02 -34.41
CA GLY A 30 7.41 17.46 -34.06
C GLY A 30 8.16 18.18 -32.93
N GLN A 31 7.50 19.05 -32.16
CA GLN A 31 8.12 19.74 -31.03
C GLN A 31 8.46 18.78 -29.90
N THR A 32 9.70 18.84 -29.42
CA THR A 32 10.16 18.18 -28.20
C THR A 32 9.73 18.98 -26.97
N PHE A 33 9.24 18.29 -25.94
CA PHE A 33 8.89 18.91 -24.66
C PHE A 33 8.98 17.88 -23.51
N THR A 34 9.07 18.39 -22.28
CA THR A 34 9.04 17.61 -21.05
C THR A 34 7.74 17.87 -20.31
N LEU A 35 7.04 16.81 -19.90
CA LEU A 35 6.05 16.89 -18.83
C LEU A 35 6.75 16.65 -17.50
N HIS A 36 6.55 17.54 -16.55
CA HIS A 36 7.06 17.43 -15.19
C HIS A 36 5.89 17.48 -14.22
N SER A 37 5.90 16.60 -13.24
CA SER A 37 4.93 16.54 -12.16
C SER A 37 5.63 16.80 -10.84
N LEU A 38 4.99 17.58 -9.98
CA LEU A 38 5.53 17.98 -8.68
C LEU A 38 4.44 17.89 -7.61
N ILE A 39 4.79 17.27 -6.49
CA ILE A 39 3.99 17.23 -5.25
C ILE A 39 4.83 17.82 -4.12
N HIS A 40 4.16 18.56 -3.23
CA HIS A 40 4.68 18.94 -1.92
C HIS A 40 4.00 18.06 -0.87
N SER A 41 4.78 17.27 -0.14
CA SER A 41 4.26 16.30 0.82
C SER A 41 3.97 16.95 2.19
N GLU A 42 3.19 16.26 3.02
CA GLU A 42 2.92 16.64 4.42
C GLU A 42 4.13 16.44 5.36
N ASP A 43 5.25 15.94 4.82
CA ASP A 43 6.55 15.90 5.49
C ASP A 43 7.46 17.07 5.04
N ASP A 44 6.91 18.05 4.31
CA ASP A 44 7.60 19.22 3.75
C ASP A 44 8.72 18.87 2.75
N ASP A 45 8.58 17.71 2.09
CA ASP A 45 9.50 17.26 1.04
C ASP A 45 8.84 17.39 -0.34
N PHE A 46 9.63 17.72 -1.37
CA PHE A 46 9.15 17.77 -2.75
C PHE A 46 9.45 16.46 -3.49
N TRP A 47 8.46 15.98 -4.23
CA TRP A 47 8.52 14.76 -5.04
C TRP A 47 8.22 15.10 -6.48
N GLU A 48 9.03 14.59 -7.40
CA GLU A 48 8.90 14.85 -8.83
C GLU A 48 9.04 13.61 -9.69
N ALA A 49 8.36 13.65 -10.83
CA ALA A 49 8.58 12.77 -11.97
C ALA A 49 8.49 13.58 -13.25
N PHE A 50 9.18 13.13 -14.29
CA PHE A 50 9.12 13.74 -15.61
C PHE A 50 9.22 12.71 -16.73
N GLY A 51 8.66 13.07 -17.88
CA GLY A 51 8.69 12.28 -19.11
C GLY A 51 8.92 13.17 -20.34
N HIS A 52 9.69 12.66 -21.30
CA HIS A 52 10.04 13.32 -22.56
C HIS A 52 9.11 12.89 -23.69
N TYR A 53 8.54 13.86 -24.40
CA TYR A 53 7.56 13.63 -25.46
C TYR A 53 7.88 14.43 -26.72
N VAL A 54 7.29 14.01 -27.83
CA VAL A 54 7.33 14.71 -29.13
C VAL A 54 5.91 14.80 -29.64
N SER A 55 5.47 15.99 -30.03
CA SER A 55 4.13 16.18 -30.56
C SER A 55 3.96 15.60 -31.96
N ASP A 56 2.75 15.11 -32.24
CA ASP A 56 2.36 14.62 -33.56
C ASP A 56 2.33 15.73 -34.64
N ALA A 57 1.92 15.36 -35.85
CA ALA A 57 1.79 16.29 -36.98
C ALA A 57 0.74 17.40 -36.76
N LYS A 58 -0.16 17.24 -35.78
CA LYS A 58 -1.18 18.22 -35.40
C LYS A 58 -0.76 19.05 -34.19
N GLY A 59 0.44 18.82 -33.63
CA GLY A 59 0.89 19.53 -32.43
C GLY A 59 0.22 19.04 -31.15
N THR A 60 -0.13 17.75 -31.09
CA THR A 60 -0.82 17.11 -29.96
C THR A 60 0.00 15.95 -29.38
N VAL A 61 -0.13 15.74 -28.07
CA VAL A 61 0.27 14.51 -27.37
C VAL A 61 -0.83 14.11 -26.40
N LYS A 62 -1.21 12.84 -26.43
CA LYS A 62 -2.06 12.19 -25.43
C LYS A 62 -1.21 11.18 -24.68
N VAL A 63 -0.91 11.46 -23.42
CA VAL A 63 0.04 10.66 -22.60
C VAL A 63 -0.37 9.19 -22.46
N SER A 64 -1.66 8.88 -22.58
CA SER A 64 -2.15 7.49 -22.55
C SER A 64 -1.94 6.71 -23.85
N GLU A 65 -1.71 7.39 -24.98
CA GLU A 65 -1.62 6.81 -26.33
C GLU A 65 -0.22 7.01 -26.94
N ASP A 66 0.56 7.97 -26.45
CA ASP A 66 1.88 8.33 -26.98
C ASP A 66 3.02 7.85 -26.08
N GLN A 67 4.13 7.47 -26.70
CA GLN A 67 5.29 6.92 -26.00
C GLN A 67 6.11 8.01 -25.31
N CYS A 68 6.36 7.85 -24.01
CA CYS A 68 7.41 8.59 -23.31
C CYS A 68 8.79 8.07 -23.73
N LEU A 69 9.65 8.97 -24.21
CA LEU A 69 10.97 8.64 -24.77
C LEU A 69 12.09 8.57 -23.72
N GLY A 70 11.86 9.10 -22.53
CA GLY A 70 12.88 9.16 -21.48
C GLY A 70 12.46 9.99 -20.28
N GLY A 71 13.33 10.00 -19.26
CA GLY A 71 13.11 10.68 -17.99
C GLY A 71 12.98 9.70 -16.84
N SER A 72 12.08 9.98 -15.90
CA SER A 72 11.83 9.12 -14.74
C SER A 72 11.13 7.78 -15.07
N TYR A 73 10.52 7.70 -16.26
CA TYR A 73 9.91 6.51 -16.86
C TYR A 73 9.99 6.59 -18.40
N ALA A 74 9.72 5.49 -19.09
CA ALA A 74 9.64 5.43 -20.55
C ALA A 74 8.63 4.37 -21.01
N GLY A 75 8.13 4.51 -22.24
CA GLY A 75 7.08 3.65 -22.81
C GLY A 75 5.68 4.27 -22.74
N PHE A 76 4.66 3.44 -22.98
CA PHE A 76 3.24 3.82 -22.86
C PHE A 76 2.80 3.72 -21.40
N GLU A 77 3.02 4.79 -20.63
CA GLU A 77 2.81 4.80 -19.19
C GLU A 77 1.87 5.95 -18.80
N PRO A 78 0.53 5.77 -18.88
CA PRO A 78 -0.43 6.85 -18.63
C PRO A 78 -0.27 7.52 -17.27
N MET A 79 0.16 6.74 -16.27
CA MET A 79 0.34 7.17 -14.89
C MET A 79 1.81 7.28 -14.48
N GLY A 80 2.74 7.31 -15.45
CA GLY A 80 4.18 7.43 -15.24
C GLY A 80 4.55 8.58 -14.32
N LEU A 81 3.92 9.74 -14.52
CA LEU A 81 4.12 10.93 -13.71
C LEU A 81 3.72 10.78 -12.23
N LEU A 82 3.02 9.73 -11.82
CA LEU A 82 2.76 9.45 -10.40
C LEU A 82 3.69 8.38 -9.85
N TRP A 83 3.65 7.18 -10.43
CA TRP A 83 4.31 6.02 -9.83
C TRP A 83 5.84 6.09 -9.89
N SER A 84 6.42 6.88 -10.81
CA SER A 84 7.86 7.01 -10.97
C SER A 84 8.46 8.17 -10.18
N MET A 85 7.68 8.83 -9.31
CA MET A 85 8.16 9.97 -8.55
C MET A 85 9.34 9.61 -7.64
N LYS A 86 10.27 10.55 -7.54
CA LYS A 86 11.43 10.51 -6.66
C LYS A 86 11.52 11.83 -5.91
N THR A 87 12.30 11.86 -4.84
CA THR A 87 12.58 13.10 -4.13
C THR A 87 13.42 14.02 -5.02
N VAL A 88 13.13 15.33 -5.02
CA VAL A 88 13.90 16.31 -5.81
C VAL A 88 15.39 16.31 -5.43
N PRO A 89 16.31 16.69 -6.33
CA PRO A 89 17.73 16.84 -6.01
C PRO A 89 17.98 17.69 -4.76
N GLY A 90 18.92 17.25 -3.92
CA GLY A 90 19.23 17.91 -2.65
C GLY A 90 18.32 17.53 -1.48
N SER A 91 17.32 16.67 -1.69
CA SER A 91 16.49 16.14 -0.61
C SER A 91 17.28 15.28 0.36
N ARG A 92 16.82 15.24 1.61
CA ARG A 92 17.31 14.34 2.65
C ARG A 92 17.06 12.87 2.30
N THR A 93 17.91 11.97 2.79
CA THR A 93 17.87 10.54 2.43
C THR A 93 16.84 9.72 3.21
N GLY A 94 16.42 8.59 2.62
CA GLY A 94 15.58 7.58 3.26
C GLY A 94 14.12 8.00 3.46
N LEU A 95 13.56 8.75 2.51
CA LEU A 95 12.17 9.21 2.56
C LEU A 95 11.19 8.19 2.00
N ARG A 96 9.97 8.23 2.52
CA ARG A 96 8.82 7.46 2.02
C ARG A 96 7.63 8.39 1.94
N LEU A 97 7.09 8.58 0.75
CA LEU A 97 5.87 9.35 0.58
C LEU A 97 4.72 8.58 1.25
N ARG A 98 4.04 9.22 2.19
CA ARG A 98 2.85 8.68 2.86
C ARG A 98 1.83 9.77 3.01
N LYS A 99 0.55 9.41 2.89
CA LYS A 99 -0.56 10.30 3.22
C LYS A 99 -0.85 10.18 4.72
N LYS A 100 -0.74 11.26 5.47
CA LYS A 100 -1.08 11.34 6.90
C LYS A 100 -2.50 11.88 7.07
N ASP A 101 -2.85 12.96 6.38
CA ASP A 101 -4.20 13.53 6.44
C ASP A 101 -5.02 13.12 5.22
N VAL A 102 -5.79 12.04 5.36
CA VAL A 102 -6.63 11.50 4.28
C VAL A 102 -7.81 12.40 3.90
N CYS A 103 -8.13 13.42 4.71
CA CYS A 103 -9.21 14.36 4.45
C CYS A 103 -8.83 15.47 3.47
N THR A 104 -7.56 15.56 3.08
CA THR A 104 -7.08 16.50 2.06
C THR A 104 -6.55 15.75 0.85
N PRO A 105 -6.59 16.35 -0.35
CA PRO A 105 -6.01 15.71 -1.54
C PRO A 105 -4.49 15.81 -1.54
N VAL A 106 -3.88 14.98 -2.36
CA VAL A 106 -2.55 15.21 -2.90
C VAL A 106 -2.70 16.14 -4.10
N ILE A 107 -2.05 17.31 -4.05
CA ILE A 107 -2.05 18.28 -5.15
C ILE A 107 -0.89 17.95 -6.09
N VAL A 108 -1.21 17.54 -7.31
CA VAL A 108 -0.23 17.23 -8.35
C VAL A 108 -0.20 18.37 -9.35
N ARG A 109 0.90 19.11 -9.39
CA ARG A 109 1.13 20.15 -10.40
C ARG A 109 1.84 19.54 -11.59
N ILE A 110 1.28 19.67 -12.79
CA ILE A 110 1.85 19.15 -14.03
C ILE A 110 2.20 20.33 -14.93
N SER A 111 3.49 20.49 -15.23
CA SER A 111 4.05 21.58 -16.03
C SER A 111 4.60 21.06 -17.36
N VAL A 112 4.46 21.86 -18.41
CA VAL A 112 5.05 21.62 -19.74
C VAL A 112 6.29 22.48 -19.88
N TYR A 113 7.43 21.89 -20.24
CA TYR A 113 8.69 22.59 -20.49
C TYR A 113 9.18 22.39 -21.92
N LYS A 114 9.87 23.38 -22.48
CA LYS A 114 10.41 23.32 -23.84
C LYS A 114 11.60 22.36 -23.91
N GLY A 115 11.63 21.49 -24.93
CA GLY A 115 12.74 20.55 -25.13
C GLY A 115 12.71 19.38 -24.16
N HIS A 116 13.68 18.49 -24.30
CA HIS A 116 13.88 17.36 -23.37
C HIS A 116 14.88 17.75 -22.29
N ILE A 117 14.35 18.38 -21.23
CA ILE A 117 15.13 18.73 -20.03
C ILE A 117 14.94 17.67 -18.94
N SER A 118 15.95 17.48 -18.09
CA SER A 118 15.97 16.47 -17.03
C SER A 118 16.27 17.03 -15.64
N ASP A 119 16.63 18.32 -15.56
CA ASP A 119 16.93 19.06 -14.35
C ASP A 119 16.57 20.54 -14.55
N GLY A 120 16.84 21.38 -13.55
CA GLY A 120 16.67 22.83 -13.68
C GLY A 120 15.21 23.30 -13.77
N PHE A 121 14.23 22.46 -13.41
CA PHE A 121 12.81 22.78 -13.57
C PHE A 121 12.35 24.04 -12.81
N LYS A 122 13.07 24.44 -11.76
CA LYS A 122 12.76 25.64 -10.96
C LYS A 122 13.23 26.93 -11.64
N GLU A 123 14.30 26.83 -12.41
CA GLU A 123 14.95 27.92 -13.12
C GLU A 123 14.30 28.15 -14.50
N GLU A 124 13.69 27.12 -15.05
CA GLU A 124 13.01 27.15 -16.35
C GLU A 124 11.58 27.71 -16.27
N SER A 125 11.19 28.46 -17.31
CA SER A 125 9.81 28.94 -17.46
C SER A 125 8.93 27.88 -18.12
N CYS A 126 7.88 27.44 -17.43
CA CYS A 126 6.93 26.50 -18.01
C CYS A 126 6.09 27.15 -19.12
N LEU A 127 5.82 26.38 -20.18
CA LEU A 127 4.98 26.78 -21.32
C LEU A 127 3.48 26.70 -21.01
N GLY A 128 3.11 25.89 -20.03
CA GLY A 128 1.74 25.65 -19.57
C GLY A 128 1.75 24.81 -18.30
N CYS A 129 0.68 24.87 -17.53
CA CYS A 129 0.55 24.15 -16.27
C CYS A 129 -0.91 23.75 -16.03
N ALA A 130 -1.12 22.57 -15.47
CA ALA A 130 -2.39 22.10 -14.94
C ALA A 130 -2.19 21.57 -13.52
N VAL A 131 -3.26 21.60 -12.72
CA VAL A 131 -3.28 21.04 -11.37
C VAL A 131 -4.37 19.98 -11.31
N THR A 132 -4.08 18.88 -10.66
CA THR A 132 -5.04 17.81 -10.43
C THR A 132 -5.00 17.36 -8.97
N GLU A 133 -6.17 17.14 -8.38
CA GLU A 133 -6.33 16.72 -7.00
C GLU A 133 -6.55 15.20 -6.94
N ARG A 134 -5.72 14.50 -6.18
CA ARG A 134 -5.82 13.05 -5.98
C ARG A 134 -6.20 12.74 -4.54
N TRP A 135 -7.41 12.22 -4.34
CA TRP A 135 -8.01 12.03 -3.03
C TRP A 135 -7.82 10.59 -2.53
N TYR A 136 -7.60 10.41 -1.22
CA TYR A 136 -7.64 9.07 -0.59
C TYR A 136 -9.01 8.75 0.02
N MET A 137 -9.87 9.76 0.16
CA MET A 137 -11.20 9.65 0.74
C MET A 137 -12.22 10.29 -0.21
N ALA A 138 -13.16 9.49 -0.71
CA ALA A 138 -14.22 9.94 -1.61
C ALA A 138 -15.20 10.89 -0.89
N PRO A 139 -15.90 11.77 -1.63
CA PRO A 139 -16.96 12.58 -1.08
C PRO A 139 -18.03 11.75 -0.35
N GLY A 140 -18.41 12.16 0.86
CA GLY A 140 -19.42 11.49 1.67
C GLY A 140 -18.92 10.33 2.53
N VAL A 141 -17.67 9.90 2.38
CA VAL A 141 -17.04 8.98 3.35
C VAL A 141 -16.82 9.73 4.66
N HIS A 142 -17.26 9.15 5.78
CA HIS A 142 -17.08 9.73 7.11
C HIS A 142 -15.89 9.09 7.82
N ARG A 143 -14.94 9.92 8.27
CA ARG A 143 -13.83 9.53 9.13
C ARG A 143 -14.20 9.73 10.60
N VAL A 144 -14.16 8.67 11.39
CA VAL A 144 -14.47 8.69 12.83
C VAL A 144 -13.28 8.15 13.61
N GLU A 145 -12.68 9.00 14.45
CA GLU A 145 -11.65 8.53 15.38
C GLU A 145 -12.26 7.58 16.41
N LEU A 146 -11.63 6.43 16.60
CA LEU A 146 -12.10 5.39 17.50
C LEU A 146 -11.12 5.22 18.67
N ARG A 147 -11.62 5.52 19.87
CA ARG A 147 -10.98 5.21 21.15
C ARG A 147 -12.00 4.52 22.05
N HIS A 148 -12.09 3.20 21.94
CA HIS A 148 -13.10 2.42 22.67
C HIS A 148 -12.59 1.02 23.02
N SER A 149 -12.93 0.51 24.21
CA SER A 149 -12.47 -0.80 24.70
C SER A 149 -10.95 -1.03 24.59
N GLY A 150 -10.16 0.03 24.78
CA GLY A 150 -8.70 -0.02 24.65
C GLY A 150 -8.17 -0.04 23.21
N VAL A 151 -9.05 -0.13 22.21
CA VAL A 151 -8.70 -0.06 20.78
C VAL A 151 -8.53 1.39 20.37
N GLN A 152 -7.43 1.67 19.67
CA GLN A 152 -7.13 2.96 19.05
C GLN A 152 -7.07 2.79 17.53
N GLY A 153 -7.78 3.66 16.81
CA GLY A 153 -7.82 3.59 15.36
C GLY A 153 -8.76 4.62 14.76
N THR A 154 -9.05 4.43 13.48
CA THR A 154 -9.99 5.27 12.73
C THR A 154 -10.92 4.39 11.92
N LEU A 155 -12.22 4.61 12.11
CA LEU A 155 -13.29 3.99 11.36
C LEU A 155 -13.68 4.88 10.18
N PHE A 156 -13.75 4.31 8.98
CA PHE A 156 -14.22 4.97 7.78
C PHE A 156 -15.54 4.35 7.34
N LEU A 157 -16.54 5.21 7.15
CA LEU A 157 -17.91 4.82 6.82
C LEU A 157 -18.25 5.29 5.40
N PRO A 158 -18.58 4.38 4.46
CA PRO A 158 -19.08 4.77 3.15
C PRO A 158 -20.36 5.61 3.24
N PRO A 159 -20.65 6.48 2.24
CA PRO A 159 -21.94 7.16 2.16
C PRO A 159 -23.08 6.17 1.88
N GLY A 160 -24.24 6.42 2.46
CA GLY A 160 -25.46 5.64 2.21
C GLY A 160 -26.01 4.94 3.46
N PRO A 161 -27.11 4.17 3.30
CA PRO A 161 -27.83 3.59 4.43
C PRO A 161 -27.13 2.36 5.05
N GLY A 162 -26.24 1.68 4.31
CA GLY A 162 -25.69 0.39 4.72
C GLY A 162 -26.76 -0.70 4.86
N PRO A 163 -26.47 -1.80 5.58
CA PRO A 163 -25.15 -2.15 6.10
C PRO A 163 -24.17 -2.46 4.96
N PHE A 164 -22.87 -2.26 5.23
CA PHE A 164 -21.78 -2.51 4.29
C PHE A 164 -20.90 -3.67 4.79
N PRO A 165 -20.18 -4.37 3.90
CA PRO A 165 -19.12 -5.26 4.32
C PRO A 165 -18.04 -4.51 5.13
N GLY A 166 -17.50 -5.18 6.16
CA GLY A 166 -16.51 -4.63 7.08
C GLY A 166 -15.08 -5.10 6.77
N ILE A 167 -14.07 -4.24 6.96
CA ILE A 167 -12.65 -4.62 6.84
C ILE A 167 -11.85 -4.12 8.05
N LEU A 168 -11.20 -5.05 8.76
CA LEU A 168 -10.18 -4.69 9.75
C LEU A 168 -8.82 -4.55 9.05
N ASP A 169 -8.34 -3.31 8.96
CA ASP A 169 -7.11 -2.92 8.25
C ASP A 169 -5.90 -2.81 9.18
N MET A 170 -4.86 -3.61 8.92
CA MET A 170 -3.65 -3.72 9.74
C MET A 170 -2.38 -3.50 8.90
N TRP A 171 -1.56 -2.55 9.33
CA TRP A 171 -0.30 -2.19 8.66
C TRP A 171 0.90 -2.99 9.19
N GLY A 172 2.13 -2.54 8.93
CA GLY A 172 3.35 -3.25 9.30
C GLY A 172 3.98 -2.79 10.62
N GLY A 173 5.18 -3.30 10.90
CA GLY A 173 5.95 -3.01 12.11
C GLY A 173 6.50 -1.57 12.26
N GLY A 174 6.16 -0.66 11.34
CA GLY A 174 6.63 0.74 11.37
C GLY A 174 5.96 1.61 12.44
N GLY A 175 4.84 1.14 13.00
CA GLY A 175 4.08 1.82 14.03
C GLY A 175 3.40 3.13 13.59
N GLY A 176 2.60 3.67 14.51
CA GLY A 176 1.65 4.74 14.21
C GLY A 176 0.38 4.22 13.55
N LEU A 177 -0.63 5.08 13.51
CA LEU A 177 -1.83 4.86 12.71
C LEU A 177 -1.57 5.21 11.23
N VAL A 178 -2.00 4.33 10.32
CA VAL A 178 -1.90 4.52 8.87
C VAL A 178 -3.28 4.32 8.26
N GLU A 179 -3.83 5.40 7.69
CA GLU A 179 -5.27 5.46 7.37
C GLU A 179 -5.60 5.34 5.89
N TYR A 180 -4.63 5.62 5.02
CA TYR A 180 -4.91 5.90 3.61
C TYR A 180 -5.44 4.70 2.81
N ARG A 181 -5.08 3.47 3.18
CA ARG A 181 -5.67 2.26 2.59
C ARG A 181 -7.11 2.05 3.07
N ALA A 182 -7.36 2.23 4.35
CA ALA A 182 -8.71 2.14 4.93
C ALA A 182 -9.65 3.20 4.33
N ALA A 183 -9.21 4.44 4.18
CA ALA A 183 -9.97 5.51 3.54
C ALA A 183 -10.33 5.17 2.08
N LEU A 184 -9.41 4.57 1.32
CA LEU A 184 -9.67 4.10 -0.03
C LEU A 184 -10.67 2.95 -0.04
N LEU A 185 -10.54 1.96 0.85
CA LEU A 185 -11.52 0.87 0.96
C LEU A 185 -12.94 1.41 1.24
N ALA A 186 -13.08 2.42 2.10
CA ALA A 186 -14.37 3.06 2.33
C ALA A 186 -14.92 3.83 1.12
N SER A 187 -14.02 4.37 0.32
CA SER A 187 -14.37 4.97 -0.98
C SER A 187 -14.87 3.92 -1.98
N HIS A 188 -14.54 2.64 -1.78
CA HIS A 188 -15.01 1.49 -2.57
C HIS A 188 -16.16 0.73 -1.88
N GLY A 189 -16.83 1.31 -0.89
CA GLY A 189 -18.06 0.75 -0.31
C GLY A 189 -17.87 -0.20 0.88
N TYR A 190 -16.70 -0.21 1.52
CA TYR A 190 -16.43 -1.03 2.71
C TYR A 190 -16.37 -0.18 3.97
N VAL A 191 -17.04 -0.55 5.06
CA VAL A 191 -16.70 0.04 6.37
C VAL A 191 -15.34 -0.48 6.77
N SER A 192 -14.35 0.40 6.93
CA SER A 192 -12.98 -0.03 7.23
C SER A 192 -12.49 0.55 8.55
N LEU A 193 -11.87 -0.29 9.38
CA LEU A 193 -11.26 0.11 10.63
C LEU A 193 -9.74 -0.04 10.52
N ALA A 194 -9.04 1.08 10.40
CA ALA A 194 -7.57 1.11 10.55
C ALA A 194 -7.23 1.11 12.04
N VAL A 195 -6.39 0.18 12.48
CA VAL A 195 -5.98 0.08 13.89
C VAL A 195 -4.52 0.44 14.12
N GLU A 196 -4.26 1.15 15.21
CA GLU A 196 -2.91 1.38 15.74
C GLU A 196 -2.65 0.41 16.89
N TYR A 197 -1.66 -0.46 16.74
CA TYR A 197 -1.27 -1.42 17.78
C TYR A 197 0.22 -1.35 18.14
N LEU A 198 0.95 -0.44 17.50
CA LEU A 198 2.36 -0.12 17.77
C LEU A 198 2.50 1.40 17.80
N PRO A 199 2.30 2.06 18.95
CA PRO A 199 2.39 3.51 19.01
C PRO A 199 3.84 3.98 18.80
N ARG A 200 4.01 5.16 18.19
CA ARG A 200 5.33 5.76 17.97
C ARG A 200 5.92 6.24 19.30
N GLY A 201 7.25 6.16 19.43
CA GLY A 201 8.00 6.34 20.68
C GLY A 201 7.86 7.68 21.43
N ASP A 202 7.01 8.59 20.98
CA ASP A 202 6.66 9.83 21.67
C ASP A 202 5.37 9.67 22.52
N SER A 203 4.67 8.53 22.40
CA SER A 203 3.56 8.19 23.28
C SER A 203 4.08 7.79 24.66
N THR A 204 3.63 8.47 25.71
CA THR A 204 3.87 8.08 27.10
C THR A 204 3.14 6.79 27.50
N GLU A 205 2.26 6.30 26.63
CA GLU A 205 1.62 4.98 26.77
C GLU A 205 2.60 3.90 26.32
N SER A 206 2.95 3.01 27.24
CA SER A 206 3.68 1.77 26.94
C SER A 206 2.96 1.04 25.79
N SER A 207 3.70 0.60 24.76
CA SER A 207 3.13 -0.33 23.77
C SER A 207 2.48 -1.47 24.52
N PRO A 208 1.17 -1.73 24.34
CA PRO A 208 0.50 -2.77 25.09
C PRO A 208 1.22 -4.09 24.82
N ASP A 209 1.29 -4.97 25.84
CA ASP A 209 1.83 -6.32 25.70
C ASP A 209 0.83 -7.16 24.91
N VAL A 210 0.69 -6.83 23.61
CA VAL A 210 -0.33 -7.39 22.74
C VAL A 210 0.20 -8.69 22.16
N LEU A 211 -0.49 -9.77 22.51
CA LEU A 211 -0.37 -11.03 21.79
C LEU A 211 -1.00 -10.84 20.40
N PRO A 212 -0.31 -11.21 19.30
CA PRO A 212 -0.82 -11.10 17.94
C PRO A 212 -2.20 -11.73 17.70
N GLY A 213 -2.67 -12.61 18.60
CA GLY A 213 -3.96 -13.30 18.50
C GLY A 213 -4.96 -13.06 19.64
N LYS A 214 -4.81 -12.06 20.53
CA LYS A 214 -5.74 -11.91 21.68
C LYS A 214 -6.18 -10.47 21.98
N SER A 215 -7.26 -10.38 22.77
CA SER A 215 -7.94 -9.23 23.40
C SER A 215 -8.01 -7.92 22.61
N TYR A 216 -6.88 -7.27 22.29
CA TYR A 216 -6.87 -6.02 21.52
C TYR A 216 -7.49 -6.20 20.12
N PHE A 217 -7.00 -7.18 19.36
CA PHE A 217 -7.49 -7.41 18.00
C PHE A 217 -8.87 -8.06 17.96
N GLU A 218 -9.21 -8.88 18.96
CA GLU A 218 -10.55 -9.44 19.13
C GLU A 218 -11.56 -8.34 19.46
N ALA A 219 -11.19 -7.38 20.32
CA ALA A 219 -11.99 -6.20 20.60
C ALA A 219 -12.16 -5.33 19.35
N ALA A 220 -11.09 -5.09 18.58
CA ALA A 220 -11.17 -4.32 17.34
C ALA A 220 -12.09 -4.97 16.29
N PHE A 221 -11.96 -6.29 16.10
CA PHE A 221 -12.85 -7.05 15.22
C PHE A 221 -14.30 -7.01 15.70
N THR A 222 -14.54 -7.15 17.00
CA THR A 222 -15.88 -7.09 17.59
C THR A 222 -16.50 -5.70 17.42
N LEU A 223 -15.73 -4.63 17.67
CA LEU A 223 -16.19 -3.25 17.47
C LEU A 223 -16.59 -2.96 16.03
N LEU A 224 -15.81 -3.46 15.08
CA LEU A 224 -16.14 -3.37 13.66
C LEU A 224 -17.40 -4.17 13.34
N LYS A 225 -17.43 -5.45 13.74
CA LYS A 225 -18.52 -6.38 13.46
C LYS A 225 -19.86 -5.91 14.02
N ASP A 226 -19.87 -5.34 15.22
CA ASP A 226 -21.07 -4.92 15.94
C ASP A 226 -21.51 -3.50 15.57
N HIS A 227 -20.74 -2.79 14.73
CA HIS A 227 -21.11 -1.46 14.27
C HIS A 227 -22.40 -1.52 13.44
N PRO A 228 -23.40 -0.63 13.66
CA PRO A 228 -24.72 -0.74 13.04
C PRO A 228 -24.72 -0.61 11.50
N GLN A 229 -23.66 -0.02 10.93
CA GLN A 229 -23.49 0.06 9.48
C GLN A 229 -22.69 -1.10 8.88
N VAL A 230 -22.34 -2.13 9.67
CA VAL A 230 -21.60 -3.30 9.20
C VAL A 230 -22.51 -4.51 9.09
N ALA A 231 -22.42 -5.21 7.96
CA ALA A 231 -23.01 -6.54 7.81
C ALA A 231 -22.15 -7.51 8.63
N SER A 232 -22.60 -7.83 9.84
CA SER A 232 -21.80 -8.53 10.86
C SER A 232 -21.27 -9.92 10.45
N ASP A 233 -21.81 -10.54 9.41
CA ASP A 233 -21.37 -11.80 8.82
C ASP A 233 -20.44 -11.63 7.59
N GLN A 234 -20.21 -10.38 7.16
CA GLN A 234 -19.38 -9.98 6.02
C GLN A 234 -18.19 -9.13 6.47
N VAL A 235 -17.37 -9.66 7.37
CA VAL A 235 -16.15 -8.98 7.86
C VAL A 235 -14.89 -9.68 7.37
N ALA A 236 -13.96 -8.93 6.76
CA ALA A 236 -12.65 -9.43 6.34
C ALA A 236 -11.51 -8.88 7.20
N LEU A 237 -10.37 -9.57 7.15
CA LEU A 237 -9.08 -9.05 7.63
C LEU A 237 -8.21 -8.65 6.44
N LEU A 238 -7.54 -7.50 6.53
CA LEU A 238 -6.54 -7.08 5.56
C LEU A 238 -5.24 -6.69 6.29
N GLY A 239 -4.17 -7.42 5.99
CA GLY A 239 -2.86 -7.25 6.63
C GLY A 239 -1.76 -6.93 5.62
N LEU A 240 -0.80 -6.07 6.03
CA LEU A 240 0.48 -5.89 5.33
C LEU A 240 1.66 -6.12 6.28
N SER A 241 2.69 -6.84 5.83
CA SER A 241 3.90 -7.11 6.63
C SER A 241 3.53 -7.80 7.96
N LEU A 242 3.88 -7.21 9.11
CA LEU A 242 3.46 -7.71 10.43
C LEU A 242 1.93 -7.87 10.56
N GLY A 243 1.13 -6.99 9.93
CA GLY A 243 -0.32 -7.10 9.92
C GLY A 243 -0.82 -8.38 9.27
N THR A 244 -0.09 -8.95 8.30
CA THR A 244 -0.38 -10.27 7.74
C THR A 244 -0.17 -11.36 8.79
N SER A 245 0.95 -11.34 9.52
CA SER A 245 1.22 -12.33 10.56
C SER A 245 0.15 -12.28 11.66
N ILE A 246 -0.31 -11.08 12.03
CA ILE A 246 -1.42 -10.87 12.96
C ILE A 246 -2.73 -11.44 12.40
N ALA A 247 -3.09 -11.12 11.14
CA ALA A 247 -4.31 -11.64 10.51
C ALA A 247 -4.34 -13.18 10.48
N LEU A 248 -3.23 -13.81 10.09
CA LEU A 248 -3.07 -15.26 10.10
C LEU A 248 -3.22 -15.82 11.53
N ALA A 249 -2.60 -15.18 12.53
CA ALA A 249 -2.69 -15.62 13.92
C ALA A 249 -4.13 -15.54 14.45
N LEU A 250 -4.86 -14.47 14.13
CA LEU A 250 -6.27 -14.31 14.52
C LEU A 250 -7.14 -15.41 13.92
N ALA A 251 -7.01 -15.67 12.62
CA ALA A 251 -7.80 -16.69 11.94
C ALA A 251 -7.52 -18.13 12.40
N VAL A 252 -6.33 -18.39 12.95
CA VAL A 252 -5.93 -19.71 13.45
C VAL A 252 -6.28 -19.91 14.92
N TYR A 253 -6.09 -18.90 15.77
CA TYR A 253 -6.06 -19.07 17.23
C TYR A 253 -7.14 -18.32 18.00
N SER A 254 -7.82 -17.33 17.41
CA SER A 254 -8.91 -16.63 18.09
C SER A 254 -10.19 -17.47 18.06
N THR A 255 -10.91 -17.49 19.19
CA THR A 255 -12.26 -18.06 19.28
C THR A 255 -13.37 -17.02 19.04
N VAL A 256 -12.99 -15.76 18.82
CA VAL A 256 -13.91 -14.63 18.61
C VAL A 256 -13.89 -14.18 17.14
N VAL A 257 -12.72 -14.20 16.51
CA VAL A 257 -12.50 -13.69 15.16
C VAL A 257 -12.76 -14.77 14.12
N HIS A 258 -13.85 -14.62 13.38
CA HIS A 258 -14.25 -15.49 12.28
C HIS A 258 -14.47 -14.65 11.01
N PRO A 259 -13.39 -14.31 10.27
CA PRO A 259 -13.53 -13.49 9.08
C PRO A 259 -14.10 -14.31 7.93
N LYS A 260 -14.87 -13.63 7.08
CA LYS A 260 -15.43 -14.21 5.86
C LYS A 260 -14.36 -14.50 4.81
N CYS A 261 -13.33 -13.66 4.72
CA CYS A 261 -12.13 -13.86 3.92
C CYS A 261 -10.97 -13.02 4.46
N MET A 262 -9.75 -13.26 3.94
CA MET A 262 -8.54 -12.52 4.32
C MET A 262 -7.71 -12.11 3.11
N VAL A 263 -7.09 -10.94 3.22
CA VAL A 263 -6.09 -10.44 2.27
C VAL A 263 -4.78 -10.18 3.03
N CYS A 264 -3.70 -10.82 2.59
CA CYS A 264 -2.40 -10.77 3.25
C CYS A 264 -1.33 -10.33 2.25
N ILE A 265 -0.68 -9.20 2.52
CA ILE A 265 0.30 -8.57 1.62
C ILE A 265 1.68 -8.65 2.26
N SER A 266 2.65 -9.20 1.52
CA SER A 266 4.08 -9.20 1.87
C SER A 266 4.39 -9.60 3.32
N GLY A 267 3.74 -10.66 3.81
CA GLY A 267 3.92 -11.13 5.18
C GLY A 267 4.52 -12.52 5.28
N SER A 268 4.59 -13.03 6.51
CA SER A 268 5.05 -14.39 6.80
C SER A 268 4.23 -15.02 7.91
N HIS A 269 4.13 -16.36 7.87
CA HIS A 269 3.58 -17.17 8.95
C HIS A 269 4.64 -17.58 9.98
N VAL A 270 5.92 -17.17 9.80
CA VAL A 270 7.01 -17.40 10.76
C VAL A 270 6.86 -16.45 11.95
N MET A 271 5.96 -16.80 12.85
CA MET A 271 5.66 -16.12 14.09
C MET A 271 5.01 -17.13 15.04
N SER A 272 5.33 -17.05 16.33
CA SER A 272 4.62 -17.82 17.36
C SER A 272 3.44 -17.02 17.90
N ALA A 273 2.24 -17.60 17.90
CA ALA A 273 1.05 -16.95 18.44
C ALA A 273 1.07 -16.75 19.97
N ASN A 274 1.97 -17.44 20.66
CA ASN A 274 2.14 -17.36 22.12
C ASN A 274 3.14 -16.27 22.55
N VAL A 275 3.72 -15.54 21.61
CA VAL A 275 4.73 -14.51 21.87
C VAL A 275 4.12 -13.16 21.56
N SER A 276 4.22 -12.21 22.50
CA SER A 276 3.73 -10.85 22.26
C SER A 276 4.52 -10.14 21.18
N ILE A 277 3.93 -9.13 20.52
CA ILE A 277 4.60 -8.40 19.44
C ILE A 277 5.97 -7.84 19.88
N PRO A 278 6.13 -7.20 21.07
CA PRO A 278 7.44 -6.75 21.55
C PRO A 278 8.45 -7.89 21.70
N ASN A 279 8.02 -9.03 22.25
CA ASN A 279 8.88 -10.20 22.42
C ASN A 279 9.23 -10.86 21.09
N PHE A 280 8.31 -10.89 20.12
CA PHE A 280 8.58 -11.36 18.76
C PHE A 280 9.70 -10.53 18.13
N PHE A 281 9.59 -9.22 18.24
CA PHE A 281 10.63 -8.29 17.82
C PHE A 281 11.96 -8.52 18.57
N ALA A 282 11.94 -8.83 19.86
CA ALA A 282 13.16 -9.17 20.61
C ALA A 282 13.81 -10.47 20.11
N GLU A 283 13.02 -11.52 19.83
CA GLU A 283 13.53 -12.78 19.26
C GLU A 283 14.12 -12.60 17.86
N ILE A 284 13.42 -11.83 17.01
CA ILE A 284 13.93 -11.42 15.69
C ILE A 284 15.28 -10.69 15.83
N TYR A 285 15.40 -9.80 16.81
CA TYR A 285 16.64 -9.06 17.06
C TYR A 285 17.80 -9.95 17.55
N LYS A 286 17.53 -11.05 18.26
CA LYS A 286 18.58 -12.05 18.60
C LYS A 286 19.19 -12.69 17.35
N LYS A 287 18.41 -12.79 16.27
CA LYS A 287 18.85 -13.28 14.96
C LYS A 287 19.55 -12.21 14.11
N LYS A 288 19.94 -11.04 14.67
CA LYS A 288 20.58 -9.93 13.95
C LYS A 288 21.87 -10.28 13.19
N HIS A 289 22.58 -11.34 13.58
CA HIS A 289 23.76 -11.83 12.86
C HIS A 289 23.44 -12.34 11.45
N LYS A 290 22.16 -12.60 11.13
CA LYS A 290 21.68 -12.95 9.79
C LYS A 290 21.31 -11.74 8.93
N ILE A 291 21.27 -10.55 9.51
CA ILE A 291 20.97 -9.32 8.76
C ILE A 291 22.14 -9.03 7.83
N LEU A 292 21.85 -8.87 6.54
CA LEU A 292 22.82 -8.42 5.56
C LEU A 292 22.67 -6.92 5.31
N THR A 293 23.68 -6.35 4.66
CA THR A 293 23.64 -4.98 4.15
C THR A 293 24.03 -4.95 2.68
N ASP A 294 23.41 -4.06 1.91
CA ASP A 294 23.87 -3.74 0.56
C ASP A 294 25.11 -2.82 0.60
N GLU A 295 25.64 -2.46 -0.58
CA GLU A 295 26.78 -1.57 -0.75
C GLU A 295 26.57 -0.15 -0.18
N ASN A 296 25.32 0.24 0.08
CA ASN A 296 24.93 1.53 0.64
C ASN A 296 24.61 1.45 2.15
N ASN A 297 24.90 0.31 2.80
CA ASN A 297 24.55 0.00 4.19
C ASN A 297 23.04 -0.05 4.49
N HIS A 298 22.21 -0.32 3.50
CA HIS A 298 20.78 -0.59 3.72
C HIS A 298 20.59 -2.00 4.28
N MET A 299 19.80 -2.14 5.33
CA MET A 299 19.57 -3.42 6.01
C MET A 299 18.61 -4.31 5.22
N ILE A 300 18.99 -5.58 5.08
CA ILE A 300 18.21 -6.65 4.45
C ILE A 300 17.81 -7.63 5.55
N TRP A 301 16.50 -7.73 5.81
CA TRP A 301 15.95 -8.55 6.90
C TRP A 301 15.46 -9.92 6.45
N ARG A 302 15.31 -10.15 5.14
CA ARG A 302 14.79 -11.40 4.58
C ARG A 302 15.43 -12.66 5.21
N ASN A 303 16.74 -12.61 5.42
CA ASN A 303 17.53 -13.73 5.94
C ASN A 303 17.30 -14.06 7.42
N ILE A 304 16.68 -13.18 8.19
CA ILE A 304 16.37 -13.42 9.60
C ILE A 304 15.53 -14.69 9.76
N ILE A 305 14.57 -14.89 8.85
CA ILE A 305 13.66 -16.04 8.85
C ILE A 305 14.06 -17.14 7.87
N LEU A 306 15.22 -17.00 7.20
CA LEU A 306 15.73 -18.04 6.31
C LEU A 306 16.82 -18.92 6.97
N PRO A 307 16.86 -20.22 6.62
CA PRO A 307 15.76 -20.96 5.96
C PRO A 307 14.48 -20.93 6.82
N ILE A 308 13.31 -21.08 6.19
CA ILE A 308 12.03 -21.13 6.92
C ILE A 308 12.14 -22.22 8.00
N PRO A 309 11.82 -21.92 9.28
CA PRO A 309 11.97 -22.88 10.36
C PRO A 309 11.21 -24.18 10.11
N THR A 310 11.83 -25.30 10.44
CA THR A 310 11.17 -26.61 10.38
C THR A 310 10.39 -26.92 11.65
N ASP A 311 10.73 -26.28 12.78
CA ASP A 311 9.98 -26.40 14.04
C ASP A 311 8.59 -25.74 13.88
N PRO A 312 7.48 -26.52 14.00
CA PRO A 312 6.14 -25.97 13.94
C PRO A 312 5.84 -24.91 15.00
N ASN A 313 6.55 -24.89 16.15
CA ASN A 313 6.33 -23.90 17.22
C ASN A 313 6.82 -22.49 16.87
N GLU A 314 7.69 -22.36 15.86
CA GLU A 314 8.14 -21.08 15.32
C GLU A 314 7.20 -20.54 14.22
N LYS A 315 6.11 -21.25 13.91
CA LYS A 315 5.21 -20.98 12.78
C LYS A 315 3.75 -20.97 13.21
N LEU A 316 2.95 -20.17 12.52
CA LEU A 316 1.50 -20.20 12.66
C LEU A 316 0.95 -21.42 11.91
N GLU A 317 0.02 -22.16 12.51
CA GLU A 317 -0.59 -23.35 11.93
C GLU A 317 -1.64 -23.00 10.84
N VAL A 318 -1.20 -22.40 9.74
CA VAL A 318 -2.08 -21.90 8.65
C VAL A 318 -2.97 -22.97 8.02
N GLY A 319 -2.64 -24.26 8.14
CA GLY A 319 -3.53 -25.37 7.77
C GLY A 319 -4.86 -25.40 8.55
N LYS A 320 -4.97 -24.68 9.67
CA LYS A 320 -6.22 -24.53 10.43
C LYS A 320 -7.16 -23.47 9.86
N ILE A 321 -6.71 -22.61 8.94
CA ILE A 321 -7.52 -21.53 8.35
C ILE A 321 -8.75 -22.11 7.65
N LYS A 322 -9.92 -21.52 7.91
CA LYS A 322 -11.22 -21.99 7.39
C LYS A 322 -11.92 -21.04 6.42
N CYS A 323 -11.31 -19.90 6.09
CA CYS A 323 -11.84 -18.92 5.15
C CYS A 323 -10.90 -18.75 3.93
N PRO A 324 -11.42 -18.23 2.80
CA PRO A 324 -10.60 -17.84 1.66
C PRO A 324 -9.50 -16.84 2.04
N LEU A 325 -8.29 -17.09 1.53
CA LEU A 325 -7.09 -16.30 1.76
C LEU A 325 -6.48 -15.90 0.42
N LEU A 326 -6.39 -14.59 0.17
CA LEU A 326 -5.58 -14.00 -0.89
C LEU A 326 -4.22 -13.61 -0.31
N PHE A 327 -3.15 -14.25 -0.77
CA PHE A 327 -1.77 -13.99 -0.34
C PHE A 327 -0.97 -13.33 -1.47
N ILE A 328 -0.51 -12.11 -1.25
CA ILE A 328 0.21 -11.28 -2.23
C ILE A 328 1.70 -11.26 -1.88
N VAL A 329 2.53 -11.64 -2.84
CA VAL A 329 3.97 -11.86 -2.69
C VAL A 329 4.75 -10.87 -3.56
N GLY A 330 5.62 -10.08 -2.92
CA GLY A 330 6.71 -9.39 -3.61
C GLY A 330 7.89 -10.33 -3.81
N GLY A 331 8.23 -10.66 -5.05
CA GLY A 331 9.31 -11.60 -5.38
C GLY A 331 10.71 -11.08 -5.00
N ASP A 332 10.91 -9.75 -5.02
CA ASP A 332 12.13 -9.07 -4.58
C ASP A 332 11.97 -8.47 -3.17
N ASP A 333 11.16 -9.09 -2.29
CA ASP A 333 11.01 -8.61 -0.91
C ASP A 333 12.30 -8.80 -0.09
N GLN A 334 12.94 -7.69 0.29
CA GLN A 334 14.20 -7.68 1.04
C GLN A 334 13.99 -7.63 2.57
N THR A 335 12.74 -7.61 3.04
CA THR A 335 12.36 -7.53 4.45
C THR A 335 11.93 -8.88 5.02
N TRP A 336 10.95 -9.54 4.38
CA TRP A 336 10.54 -10.89 4.75
C TRP A 336 10.78 -11.85 3.58
N ALA A 337 11.02 -13.11 3.91
CA ALA A 337 11.10 -14.21 2.95
C ALA A 337 9.70 -14.60 2.47
N THR A 338 9.02 -13.70 1.77
CA THR A 338 7.59 -13.81 1.42
C THR A 338 7.31 -14.90 0.40
N ALA A 339 8.21 -15.10 -0.57
CA ALA A 339 8.09 -16.16 -1.56
C ALA A 339 8.22 -17.56 -0.90
N GLU A 340 9.25 -17.76 -0.09
CA GLU A 340 9.48 -19.00 0.65
C GLU A 340 8.39 -19.22 1.70
N SER A 341 7.89 -18.14 2.32
CA SER A 341 6.75 -18.22 3.23
C SER A 341 5.48 -18.64 2.51
N ALA A 342 5.22 -18.15 1.29
CA ALA A 342 4.05 -18.54 0.49
C ALA A 342 4.11 -20.02 0.10
N GLU A 343 5.27 -20.51 -0.32
CA GLU A 343 5.49 -21.94 -0.63
C GLU A 343 5.25 -22.84 0.59
N ASP A 344 5.73 -22.44 1.78
CA ASP A 344 5.53 -23.22 3.00
C ASP A 344 4.07 -23.15 3.49
N ILE A 345 3.41 -21.98 3.39
CA ILE A 345 1.97 -21.84 3.66
C ILE A 345 1.16 -22.75 2.74
N GLU A 346 1.48 -22.76 1.45
CA GLU A 346 0.81 -23.60 0.46
C GLU A 346 0.91 -25.09 0.82
N LYS A 347 2.12 -25.56 1.16
CA LYS A 347 2.36 -26.95 1.62
C LYS A 347 1.57 -27.28 2.88
N MET A 348 1.58 -26.39 3.88
CA MET A 348 0.84 -26.58 5.13
C MET A 348 -0.67 -26.67 4.89
N MET A 349 -1.21 -25.85 3.98
CA MET A 349 -2.63 -25.87 3.63
C MET A 349 -3.01 -27.08 2.76
N GLU A 350 -2.12 -27.52 1.88
CA GLU A 350 -2.30 -28.76 1.11
C GLU A 350 -2.37 -29.99 2.02
N GLN A 351 -1.43 -30.12 2.96
CA GLN A 351 -1.41 -31.21 3.94
C GLN A 351 -2.66 -31.24 4.83
N ALA A 352 -3.25 -30.08 5.12
CA ALA A 352 -4.49 -29.96 5.88
C ALA A 352 -5.77 -30.12 5.03
N GLY A 353 -5.64 -30.29 3.71
CA GLY A 353 -6.76 -30.45 2.78
C GLY A 353 -7.56 -29.15 2.51
N ASN A 354 -7.00 -27.97 2.78
CA ASN A 354 -7.66 -26.67 2.58
C ASN A 354 -6.95 -25.77 1.55
N ARG A 355 -6.10 -26.33 0.69
CA ARG A 355 -5.40 -25.64 -0.40
C ARG A 355 -6.31 -24.88 -1.37
N ASN A 356 -7.57 -25.30 -1.50
CA ASN A 356 -8.58 -24.61 -2.31
C ASN A 356 -9.01 -23.25 -1.75
N LEU A 357 -8.70 -22.95 -0.47
CA LEU A 357 -8.95 -21.64 0.14
C LEU A 357 -7.83 -20.64 -0.16
N LEU A 358 -6.67 -21.09 -0.63
CA LEU A 358 -5.51 -20.23 -0.86
C LEU A 358 -5.42 -19.79 -2.32
N THR A 359 -5.38 -18.48 -2.54
CA THR A 359 -4.98 -17.86 -3.81
C THR A 359 -3.69 -17.09 -3.59
N VAL A 360 -2.64 -17.42 -4.35
CA VAL A 360 -1.34 -16.72 -4.29
C VAL A 360 -1.18 -15.84 -5.53
N LEU A 361 -0.87 -14.56 -5.33
CA LEU A 361 -0.45 -13.64 -6.38
C LEU A 361 1.03 -13.31 -6.18
N SER A 362 1.88 -13.70 -7.12
CA SER A 362 3.32 -13.45 -7.05
C SER A 362 3.76 -12.44 -8.10
N TYR A 363 4.49 -11.42 -7.65
CA TYR A 363 4.99 -10.33 -8.47
C TYR A 363 6.53 -10.30 -8.40
N PRO A 364 7.24 -10.93 -9.36
CA PRO A 364 8.69 -11.15 -9.27
C PRO A 364 9.53 -9.89 -9.01
N GLY A 365 9.18 -8.77 -9.65
CA GLY A 365 9.89 -7.50 -9.50
C GLY A 365 9.32 -6.55 -8.45
N ALA A 366 8.38 -7.00 -7.61
CA ALA A 366 7.83 -6.19 -6.52
C ALA A 366 8.57 -6.44 -5.21
N GLY A 367 8.71 -5.38 -4.42
CA GLY A 367 9.35 -5.41 -3.11
C GLY A 367 8.35 -5.58 -1.97
N HIS A 368 8.79 -5.24 -0.76
CA HIS A 368 8.01 -5.41 0.45
C HIS A 368 6.75 -4.52 0.53
N LEU A 369 6.88 -3.24 0.18
CA LEU A 369 5.85 -2.22 0.39
C LEU A 369 4.89 -2.11 -0.80
N ILE A 370 4.08 -3.14 -1.04
CA ILE A 370 3.02 -3.09 -2.06
C ILE A 370 1.84 -2.25 -1.51
N GLU A 371 1.88 -0.95 -1.80
CA GLU A 371 0.88 0.05 -1.39
C GLU A 371 -0.27 0.18 -2.41
N PRO A 372 -1.35 0.92 -2.13
CA PRO A 372 -2.36 1.24 -3.14
C PRO A 372 -1.76 1.90 -4.41
N PRO A 373 -2.47 1.79 -5.56
CA PRO A 373 -1.94 2.15 -6.87
C PRO A 373 -1.39 3.57 -6.95
N TYR A 374 -0.39 3.74 -7.82
CA TYR A 374 0.28 5.00 -8.15
C TYR A 374 0.97 5.72 -6.98
N SER A 375 1.02 5.11 -5.80
CA SER A 375 1.99 5.49 -4.77
C SER A 375 3.40 5.29 -5.36
N PRO A 376 4.33 6.25 -5.19
CA PRO A 376 5.68 6.11 -5.74
C PRO A 376 6.40 4.90 -5.14
N HIS A 377 7.16 4.17 -5.95
CA HIS A 377 7.94 3.04 -5.46
C HIS A 377 9.09 3.50 -4.55
N ILE A 378 9.05 3.07 -3.30
CA ILE A 378 10.08 3.36 -2.29
C ILE A 378 10.92 2.11 -2.04
N ARG A 379 12.05 2.01 -2.75
CA ARG A 379 12.97 0.85 -2.64
C ARG A 379 13.66 0.76 -1.28
N ASN A 380 13.93 1.90 -0.64
CA ASN A 380 14.53 1.97 0.68
C ASN A 380 14.00 3.19 1.45
N SER A 381 13.90 3.09 2.77
CA SER A 381 13.53 4.23 3.61
C SER A 381 13.99 4.08 5.05
N LYS A 382 13.95 5.18 5.80
CA LYS A 382 14.17 5.16 7.25
C LYS A 382 13.15 4.28 7.94
N PHE A 383 13.63 3.49 8.90
CA PHE A 383 12.85 2.65 9.78
C PHE A 383 13.40 2.79 11.20
N LEU A 384 12.50 2.82 12.19
CA LEU A 384 12.87 2.90 13.59
C LEU A 384 12.89 1.49 14.19
N LEU A 385 14.07 1.02 14.60
CA LEU A 385 14.18 -0.23 15.34
C LEU A 385 13.59 -0.06 16.73
N SER A 386 12.55 -0.82 17.06
CA SER A 386 11.82 -0.68 18.32
C SER A 386 12.70 -0.99 19.54
N GLN A 387 13.65 -1.93 19.39
CA GLN A 387 14.53 -2.46 20.43
C GLN A 387 15.67 -1.51 20.78
N THR A 388 16.30 -0.89 19.78
CA THR A 388 17.45 0.00 19.98
C THR A 388 17.09 1.48 19.92
N LYS A 389 15.86 1.80 19.48
CA LYS A 389 15.41 3.17 19.17
C LYS A 389 16.30 3.88 18.15
N THR A 390 17.04 3.12 17.34
CA THR A 390 17.91 3.68 16.29
C THR A 390 17.19 3.72 14.96
N LYS A 391 17.44 4.79 14.20
CA LYS A 391 16.98 4.91 12.81
C LYS A 391 17.99 4.20 11.90
N VAL A 392 17.49 3.30 11.08
CA VAL A 392 18.26 2.58 10.05
C VAL A 392 17.60 2.80 8.69
N ILE A 393 18.30 2.51 7.61
CA ILE A 393 17.67 2.44 6.28
C ILE A 393 17.39 0.98 5.97
N MET A 394 16.12 0.66 5.75
CA MET A 394 15.70 -0.67 5.31
C MET A 394 15.72 -0.72 3.79
N LEU A 395 16.22 -1.81 3.24
CA LEU A 395 15.99 -2.17 1.85
C LEU A 395 14.66 -2.92 1.77
N TRP A 396 13.68 -2.36 1.06
CA TRP A 396 12.37 -2.96 0.82
C TRP A 396 12.37 -3.83 -0.43
N GLY A 397 13.27 -3.53 -1.38
CA GLY A 397 13.38 -4.20 -2.68
C GLY A 397 12.36 -3.71 -3.70
N GLY A 398 12.31 -4.38 -4.85
CA GLY A 398 11.46 -4.07 -6.00
C GLY A 398 12.13 -3.21 -7.08
N GLU A 399 11.65 -3.34 -8.31
CA GLU A 399 12.00 -2.49 -9.44
C GLU A 399 10.84 -1.53 -9.73
N THR A 400 11.12 -0.23 -9.86
CA THR A 400 10.07 0.82 -9.90
C THR A 400 8.89 0.51 -10.81
N LYS A 401 9.15 0.08 -12.05
CA LYS A 401 8.10 -0.22 -13.03
C LYS A 401 7.34 -1.51 -12.70
N LEU A 402 8.04 -2.58 -12.32
CA LEU A 402 7.39 -3.86 -12.00
C LEU A 402 6.62 -3.77 -10.67
N HIS A 403 7.15 -3.00 -9.72
CA HIS A 403 6.51 -2.71 -8.45
C HIS A 403 5.23 -1.90 -8.66
N SER A 404 5.25 -0.85 -9.47
CA SER A 404 4.05 -0.05 -9.74
C SER A 404 2.94 -0.88 -10.41
N TYR A 405 3.30 -1.78 -11.33
CA TYR A 405 2.35 -2.73 -11.92
C TYR A 405 1.78 -3.71 -10.89
N ALA A 406 2.60 -4.19 -9.96
CA ALA A 406 2.13 -5.03 -8.88
C ALA A 406 1.13 -4.30 -7.98
N GLN A 407 1.36 -3.03 -7.64
CA GLN A 407 0.41 -2.22 -6.87
C GLN A 407 -0.92 -2.06 -7.59
N GLU A 408 -0.90 -1.72 -8.89
CA GLU A 408 -2.13 -1.55 -9.68
C GLU A 408 -2.91 -2.86 -9.81
N ASP A 409 -2.26 -3.94 -10.24
CA ASP A 409 -2.91 -5.22 -10.49
C ASP A 409 -3.38 -5.89 -9.18
N SER A 410 -2.56 -5.85 -8.12
CA SER A 410 -2.95 -6.43 -6.83
C SER A 410 -4.13 -5.69 -6.22
N TRP A 411 -4.19 -4.35 -6.29
CA TRP A 411 -5.32 -3.59 -5.77
C TRP A 411 -6.64 -3.95 -6.47
N GLN A 412 -6.63 -4.05 -7.81
CA GLN A 412 -7.81 -4.48 -8.56
C GLN A 412 -8.25 -5.90 -8.17
N LYS A 413 -7.28 -6.82 -7.95
CA LYS A 413 -7.57 -8.20 -7.53
C LYS A 413 -8.04 -8.27 -6.08
N ILE A 414 -7.53 -7.42 -5.19
CA ILE A 414 -8.00 -7.27 -3.80
C ILE A 414 -9.47 -6.86 -3.80
N LEU A 415 -9.83 -5.79 -4.53
CA LEU A 415 -11.21 -5.30 -4.58
C LEU A 415 -12.16 -6.38 -5.13
N LYS A 416 -11.78 -7.07 -6.21
CA LYS A 416 -12.57 -8.19 -6.78
C LYS A 416 -12.70 -9.37 -5.82
N PHE A 417 -11.63 -9.72 -5.09
CA PHE A 417 -11.65 -10.80 -4.11
C PHE A 417 -12.56 -10.47 -2.93
N LEU A 418 -12.48 -9.24 -2.40
CA LEU A 418 -13.35 -8.75 -1.34
C LEU A 418 -14.81 -8.73 -1.81
N GLU A 419 -15.08 -8.19 -3.00
CA GLU A 419 -16.42 -8.17 -3.59
C GLU A 419 -17.00 -9.59 -3.70
N HIS A 420 -16.23 -10.53 -4.25
CA HIS A 420 -16.66 -11.92 -4.44
C HIS A 420 -17.01 -12.62 -3.13
N HIS A 421 -16.28 -12.35 -2.05
CA HIS A 421 -16.45 -13.07 -0.78
C HIS A 421 -17.33 -12.35 0.25
N LEU A 422 -17.47 -11.02 0.16
CA LEU A 422 -18.20 -10.19 1.12
C LEU A 422 -19.56 -9.70 0.62
N ASN A 423 -19.80 -9.66 -0.69
CA ASN A 423 -21.13 -9.31 -1.20
C ASN A 423 -22.01 -10.55 -1.27
N HIS A 424 -23.18 -10.46 -0.64
CA HIS A 424 -24.28 -11.35 -1.00
C HIS A 424 -24.67 -11.05 -2.45
N SER A 425 -24.59 -12.06 -3.31
CA SER A 425 -25.41 -12.09 -4.52
C SER A 425 -26.86 -11.97 -4.05
N SER A 426 -27.40 -10.76 -4.02
CA SER A 426 -28.85 -10.58 -4.09
C SER A 426 -29.27 -11.35 -5.32
N ASN A 427 -30.11 -12.37 -5.13
CA ASN A 427 -30.66 -13.18 -6.20
C ASN A 427 -30.94 -12.31 -7.43
N ILE A 428 -30.28 -12.63 -8.53
CA ILE A 428 -30.64 -12.15 -9.85
C ILE A 428 -32.10 -12.54 -10.03
N VAL A 429 -33.00 -11.58 -9.91
CA VAL A 429 -34.35 -11.71 -10.46
C VAL A 429 -34.22 -11.23 -11.89
N ASP A 430 -34.15 -12.21 -12.80
CA ASP A 430 -34.29 -11.97 -14.23
C ASP A 430 -35.58 -11.19 -14.51
N TYR A 431 -35.48 -10.13 -15.32
CA TYR A 431 -36.57 -9.54 -16.08
C TYR A 431 -36.15 -9.35 -17.53
#